data_AF-A0A6G3WPZ4-F1
#
_entry.id   AF-A0A6G3WPZ4-F1
#
_cell.length_a   1.000
_cell.length_b   1.000
_cell.length_c   1.000
_cell.angle_alpha   90.00
_cell.angle_beta   90.00
_cell.angle_gamma   90.00
#
_symmetry.space_group_name_H-M   'P 1'
#
loop_
_entity.id
_entity.type
_entity.pdbx_description
1 polymer ?
#
loop_
_entity_poly.entity_id
_entity_poly.type
_entity_poly.pdbx_seq_one_letter_code
_entity_poly.pdbx_strand_id
1 'polypeptide(L)'
;MGRRVALVAGAAGAGFGGLYLVGLLVAGDDVPAGTRVSGVDIGGLSNSQARERLDGSLGKAWSEPVKVRLGDGESTVRISGISLGTEETVARAAQAGSDPFTVIGRLFTSGDREVEPVIRVDEAKARASLADEAKSYDRKAREGAVTFKAGEPVPVRPVTGRSLDVDGAVEKLASEIPGQGAEPVRLPVRTTEPRVGAAEVERAMKEFAAPAMSAPVTLTVDGRRVEIGPVALGKHLAMKPDGDELLAPVLDGEGLLAEPAVASALALALDEPANAELSLDGGRVTAVSDGKAGQDVTAAALRKAVLPLLTRSGAARTGPVGVKEIEPTLTRDNLGRLGIKEQMSTFTVDFESAPYRVTNIGRAAELINGSVVLPDETWSFNRTVGERTEANGFVEGVIINNDRYEKAAGGGVSAVATTVFNAFFFAGVKPVEYGAHSFYIERYPEGREATVAWGSLDLKFRNDSGNAIYI
;
A
#
# COMPACT_ATOMS: atom_id res chain seq x y z
N MET A 1 37.16 -105.04 19.93
CA MET A 1 37.06 -103.67 20.50
C MET A 1 35.94 -102.82 19.87
N GLY A 2 34.90 -103.41 19.25
CA GLY A 2 33.90 -102.65 18.46
C GLY A 2 32.52 -102.43 19.10
N ARG A 3 32.18 -103.12 20.19
CA ARG A 3 30.84 -103.02 20.81
C ARG A 3 30.69 -101.90 21.86
N ARG A 4 31.80 -101.45 22.47
CA ARG A 4 31.77 -100.38 23.50
C ARG A 4 31.74 -98.96 22.89
N VAL A 5 32.31 -98.76 21.70
CA VAL A 5 32.32 -97.45 21.02
C VAL A 5 30.94 -97.10 20.44
N ALA A 6 30.21 -98.09 19.92
CA ALA A 6 28.86 -97.86 19.39
C ALA A 6 27.82 -97.53 20.48
N LEU A 7 27.95 -98.10 21.68
CA LEU A 7 27.07 -97.81 22.82
C LEU A 7 27.31 -96.41 23.41
N VAL A 8 28.57 -95.93 23.42
CA VAL A 8 28.90 -94.58 23.89
C VAL A 8 28.49 -93.51 22.87
N ALA A 9 28.64 -93.78 21.56
CA ALA A 9 28.17 -92.87 20.51
C ALA A 9 26.64 -92.78 20.43
N GLY A 10 25.92 -93.91 20.62
CA GLY A 10 24.46 -93.94 20.67
C GLY A 10 23.88 -93.25 21.92
N ALA A 11 24.52 -93.41 23.09
CA ALA A 11 24.12 -92.73 24.32
C ALA A 11 24.42 -91.22 24.29
N ALA A 12 25.54 -90.81 23.68
CA ALA A 12 25.85 -89.40 23.48
C ALA A 12 24.89 -88.75 22.46
N GLY A 13 24.60 -89.40 21.33
CA GLY A 13 23.65 -88.90 20.34
C GLY A 13 22.20 -88.80 20.85
N ALA A 14 21.75 -89.79 21.64
CA ALA A 14 20.43 -89.75 22.28
C ALA A 14 20.38 -88.74 23.45
N GLY A 15 21.47 -88.56 24.19
CA GLY A 15 21.60 -87.55 25.24
C GLY A 15 21.60 -86.13 24.67
N PHE A 16 22.34 -85.88 23.59
CA PHE A 16 22.34 -84.59 22.88
C PHE A 16 21.01 -84.33 22.17
N GLY A 17 20.42 -85.33 21.51
CA GLY A 17 19.09 -85.23 20.89
C GLY A 17 17.97 -85.04 21.90
N GLY A 18 18.07 -85.68 23.08
CA GLY A 18 17.15 -85.51 24.20
C GLY A 18 17.30 -84.16 24.89
N LEU A 19 18.52 -83.67 25.11
CA LEU A 19 18.77 -82.31 25.61
C LEU A 19 18.36 -81.24 24.59
N TYR A 20 18.47 -81.52 23.29
CA TYR A 20 17.98 -80.65 22.23
C TYR A 20 16.45 -80.63 22.16
N LEU A 21 15.78 -81.79 22.27
CA LEU A 21 14.32 -81.89 22.33
C LEU A 21 13.74 -81.31 23.63
N VAL A 22 14.40 -81.51 24.77
CA VAL A 22 14.03 -80.88 26.05
C VAL A 22 14.32 -79.38 26.02
N GLY A 23 15.43 -78.96 25.41
CA GLY A 23 15.74 -77.54 25.18
C GLY A 23 14.72 -76.86 24.26
N LEU A 24 14.22 -77.56 23.23
CA LEU A 24 13.15 -77.09 22.34
C LEU A 24 11.74 -77.13 22.98
N LEU A 25 11.49 -78.05 23.91
CA LEU A 25 10.22 -78.13 24.66
C LEU A 25 10.16 -77.14 25.83
N VAL A 26 11.31 -76.74 26.38
CA VAL A 26 11.44 -75.73 27.45
C VAL A 26 11.58 -74.32 26.88
N ALA A 27 12.14 -74.16 25.68
CA ALA A 27 12.12 -72.90 24.92
C ALA A 27 10.79 -72.74 24.16
N GLY A 28 9.68 -72.63 24.90
CA GLY A 28 8.40 -72.17 24.36
C GLY A 28 8.50 -70.75 23.81
N ASP A 29 7.36 -70.10 23.50
CA ASP A 29 7.25 -68.72 23.01
C ASP A 29 7.73 -67.64 24.02
N ASP A 30 8.77 -67.93 24.80
CA ASP A 30 9.34 -67.12 25.85
C ASP A 30 10.56 -66.35 25.35
N VAL A 31 10.73 -65.14 25.87
CA VAL A 31 11.89 -64.30 25.59
C VAL A 31 13.13 -64.91 26.27
N PRO A 32 14.28 -65.03 25.58
CA PRO A 32 15.49 -65.61 26.16
C PRO A 32 15.88 -64.98 27.51
N ALA A 33 16.25 -65.80 28.48
CA ALA A 33 16.73 -65.34 29.79
C ALA A 33 17.93 -64.39 29.65
N GLY A 34 17.99 -63.36 30.50
CA GLY A 34 19.02 -62.31 30.46
C GLY A 34 18.78 -61.19 29.45
N THR A 35 17.64 -61.17 28.77
CA THR A 35 17.29 -60.10 27.81
C THR A 35 16.72 -58.88 28.52
N ARG A 36 17.33 -57.71 28.29
CA ARG A 36 16.86 -56.39 28.75
C ARG A 36 16.56 -55.48 27.56
N VAL A 37 15.60 -54.58 27.71
CA VAL A 37 15.28 -53.52 26.75
C VAL A 37 15.30 -52.18 27.48
N SER A 38 16.23 -51.31 27.13
CA SER A 38 16.43 -50.01 27.78
C SER A 38 16.45 -50.12 29.31
N GLY A 39 17.19 -51.11 29.83
CA GLY A 39 17.31 -51.39 31.27
C GLY A 39 16.13 -52.14 31.91
N VAL A 40 15.05 -52.46 31.18
CA VAL A 40 13.93 -53.27 31.67
C VAL A 40 14.18 -54.74 31.36
N ASP A 41 14.27 -55.57 32.41
CA ASP A 41 14.43 -57.03 32.28
C ASP A 41 13.15 -57.70 31.81
N ILE A 42 13.23 -58.39 30.68
CA ILE A 42 12.14 -59.15 30.05
C ILE A 42 12.51 -60.63 29.83
N GLY A 43 13.71 -61.04 30.24
CA GLY A 43 14.21 -62.38 29.99
C GLY A 43 13.46 -63.43 30.81
N GLY A 44 13.12 -64.56 30.17
CA GLY A 44 12.37 -65.66 30.81
C GLY A 44 10.88 -65.40 30.97
N LEU A 45 10.36 -64.28 30.46
CA LEU A 45 8.93 -64.00 30.40
C LEU A 45 8.33 -64.51 29.09
N SER A 46 7.06 -64.89 29.13
CA SER A 46 6.30 -65.16 27.90
C SER A 46 6.15 -63.88 27.08
N ASN A 47 5.94 -64.00 25.77
CA ASN A 47 5.74 -62.84 24.90
C ASN A 47 4.65 -61.88 25.39
N SER A 48 3.58 -62.35 26.04
CA SER A 48 2.53 -61.48 26.60
C SER A 48 2.98 -60.76 27.88
N GLN A 49 3.66 -61.48 28.79
CA GLN A 49 4.20 -60.91 30.03
C GLN A 49 5.32 -59.90 29.75
N ALA A 50 6.17 -60.17 28.75
CA ALA A 50 7.21 -59.25 28.29
C ALA A 50 6.60 -57.95 27.75
N ARG A 51 5.50 -58.01 26.98
CA ARG A 51 4.79 -56.81 26.50
C ARG A 51 4.21 -56.00 27.64
N GLU A 52 3.47 -56.62 28.55
CA GLU A 52 2.87 -55.94 29.70
C GLU A 52 3.93 -55.28 30.58
N ARG A 53 5.08 -55.95 30.77
CA ARG A 53 6.22 -55.41 31.51
C ARG A 53 6.82 -54.20 30.81
N LEU A 54 7.03 -54.23 29.49
CA LEU A 54 7.56 -53.10 28.73
C LEU A 54 6.58 -51.93 28.69
N ASP A 55 5.30 -52.17 28.44
CA ASP A 55 4.26 -51.13 28.44
C ASP A 55 4.13 -50.46 29.81
N GLY A 56 4.16 -51.24 30.90
CA GLY A 56 4.08 -50.71 32.26
C GLY A 56 5.31 -49.91 32.69
N SER A 57 6.49 -50.22 32.15
CA SER A 57 7.76 -49.65 32.60
C SER A 57 8.26 -48.52 31.72
N LEU A 58 8.11 -48.67 30.41
CA LEU A 58 8.56 -47.70 29.42
C LEU A 58 7.38 -46.87 28.90
N GLY A 59 6.17 -47.43 28.75
CA GLY A 59 5.04 -46.72 28.14
C GLY A 59 4.72 -45.33 28.73
N LYS A 60 4.94 -45.13 30.03
CA LYS A 60 4.84 -43.81 30.68
C LYS A 60 5.90 -42.82 30.20
N ALA A 61 7.18 -43.22 30.15
CA ALA A 61 8.28 -42.38 29.70
C ALA A 61 8.14 -41.96 28.22
N TRP A 62 7.52 -42.82 27.40
CA TRP A 62 7.19 -42.53 26.00
C TRP A 62 5.97 -41.61 25.82
N SER A 63 5.20 -41.38 26.88
CA SER A 63 4.02 -40.49 26.89
C SER A 63 4.32 -39.10 27.47
N GLU A 64 5.51 -38.90 28.04
CA GLU A 64 5.92 -37.64 28.63
C GLU A 64 6.34 -36.61 27.57
N PRO A 65 6.12 -35.31 27.81
CA PRO A 65 6.60 -34.26 26.92
C PRO A 65 8.12 -34.28 26.77
N VAL A 66 8.62 -34.15 25.54
CA VAL A 66 10.05 -34.16 25.22
C VAL A 66 10.59 -32.74 25.24
N LYS A 67 11.73 -32.53 25.92
CA LYS A 67 12.46 -31.26 25.84
C LYS A 67 13.13 -31.16 24.48
N VAL A 68 12.80 -30.12 23.73
CA VAL A 68 13.36 -29.85 22.41
C VAL A 68 14.02 -28.48 22.39
N ARG A 69 15.07 -28.35 21.59
CA ARG A 69 15.75 -27.08 21.35
C ARG A 69 15.54 -26.66 19.90
N LEU A 70 14.96 -25.47 19.72
CA LEU A 70 14.59 -24.85 18.45
C LEU A 70 15.46 -23.59 18.23
N GLY A 71 16.62 -23.75 17.60
CA GLY A 71 17.65 -22.71 17.59
C GLY A 71 18.22 -22.48 19.00
N ASP A 72 18.10 -21.25 19.51
CA ASP A 72 18.58 -20.88 20.86
C ASP A 72 17.53 -21.06 21.97
N GLY A 73 16.28 -21.38 21.61
CA GLY A 73 15.17 -21.55 22.56
C GLY A 73 14.97 -23.01 22.97
N GLU A 74 14.63 -23.25 24.24
CA GLU A 74 14.15 -24.54 24.73
C GLU A 74 12.63 -24.53 24.86
N SER A 75 11.98 -25.57 24.35
CA SER A 75 10.54 -25.82 24.47
C SER A 75 10.30 -27.25 24.93
N THR A 76 9.10 -27.54 25.40
CA THR A 76 8.70 -28.89 25.77
C THR A 76 7.50 -29.28 24.93
N VAL A 77 7.65 -30.29 24.08
CA VAL A 77 6.65 -30.67 23.07
C VAL A 77 6.14 -32.07 23.36
N ARG A 78 4.81 -32.22 23.40
CA ARG A 78 4.18 -33.53 23.43
C ARG A 78 3.99 -34.00 21.98
N ILE A 79 4.78 -34.98 21.57
CA ILE A 79 4.73 -35.50 20.20
C ILE A 79 3.74 -36.65 20.17
N SER A 80 2.66 -36.49 19.41
CA SER A 80 1.74 -37.60 19.14
C SER A 80 2.26 -38.40 17.95
N GLY A 81 2.21 -39.73 18.02
CA GLY A 81 2.56 -40.60 16.89
C GLY A 81 3.94 -41.24 16.94
N ILE A 82 4.81 -40.88 17.88
CA ILE A 82 6.01 -41.67 18.20
C ILE A 82 5.70 -42.50 19.43
N SER A 83 5.75 -43.83 19.31
CA SER A 83 5.44 -44.74 20.41
C SER A 83 6.39 -45.94 20.43
N LEU A 84 6.51 -46.58 21.59
CA LEU A 84 7.19 -47.87 21.71
C LEU A 84 6.43 -48.94 20.91
N GLY A 85 7.09 -49.57 19.94
CA GLY A 85 6.59 -50.74 19.23
C GLY A 85 6.79 -51.98 20.08
N THR A 86 6.02 -52.11 21.17
CA THR A 86 6.22 -53.16 22.19
C THR A 86 6.12 -54.56 21.60
N GLU A 87 5.19 -54.80 20.67
CA GLU A 87 5.03 -56.09 20.01
C GLU A 87 6.22 -56.43 19.13
N GLU A 88 6.67 -55.50 18.30
CA GLU A 88 7.80 -55.66 17.40
C GLU A 88 9.12 -55.78 18.17
N THR A 89 9.25 -55.09 19.30
CA THR A 89 10.40 -55.16 20.21
C THR A 89 10.51 -56.53 20.86
N VAL A 90 9.40 -57.06 21.38
CA VAL A 90 9.35 -58.41 21.97
C VAL A 90 9.59 -59.47 20.91
N ALA A 91 9.01 -59.32 19.71
CA ALA A 91 9.26 -60.24 18.60
C ALA A 91 10.74 -60.24 18.16
N ARG A 92 11.39 -59.08 18.12
CA ARG A 92 12.83 -58.96 17.85
C ARG A 92 13.66 -59.60 18.96
N ALA A 93 13.31 -59.38 20.22
CA ALA A 93 13.96 -59.99 21.37
C ALA A 93 13.84 -61.52 21.38
N ALA A 94 12.68 -62.06 20.98
CA ALA A 94 12.42 -63.49 20.87
C ALA A 94 13.20 -64.13 19.70
N GLN A 95 13.17 -63.53 18.49
CA GLN A 95 13.86 -64.05 17.30
C GLN A 95 15.39 -64.03 17.42
N ALA A 96 15.93 -62.99 18.07
CA ALA A 96 17.33 -62.89 18.45
C ALA A 96 17.83 -64.08 19.29
N GLY A 97 16.90 -64.80 19.95
CA GLY A 97 17.12 -65.99 20.73
C GLY A 97 17.18 -67.30 19.96
N SER A 98 16.72 -67.37 18.71
CA SER A 98 16.40 -68.63 18.03
C SER A 98 17.56 -69.24 17.22
N ASP A 99 18.78 -68.70 17.28
CA ASP A 99 19.93 -69.15 16.47
C ASP A 99 20.42 -70.56 16.89
N PRO A 100 20.37 -71.57 15.99
CA PRO A 100 20.62 -72.98 16.29
C PRO A 100 22.04 -73.29 16.79
N PHE A 101 23.05 -72.47 16.49
CA PHE A 101 24.42 -72.71 16.97
C PHE A 101 24.68 -72.18 18.39
N THR A 102 23.79 -71.34 18.91
CA THR A 102 23.95 -70.72 20.24
C THR A 102 23.22 -71.46 21.35
N VAL A 103 22.35 -72.42 21.03
CA VAL A 103 21.52 -73.16 22.01
C VAL A 103 22.35 -74.03 22.96
N ILE A 104 23.46 -74.60 22.49
CA ILE A 104 24.31 -75.52 23.29
C ILE A 104 25.26 -74.77 24.23
N GLY A 105 25.78 -73.59 23.81
CA GLY A 105 26.62 -72.75 24.67
C GLY A 105 25.86 -72.13 25.87
N ARG A 106 24.54 -72.05 25.78
CA ARG A 106 23.66 -71.38 26.76
C ARG A 106 23.39 -72.16 28.04
N LEU A 107 23.74 -73.45 28.11
CA LEU A 107 23.72 -74.19 29.38
C LEU A 107 24.80 -73.71 30.37
N PHE A 108 25.78 -72.91 29.91
CA PHE A 108 26.95 -72.53 30.71
C PHE A 108 27.30 -71.02 30.70
N THR A 109 26.56 -70.17 29.98
CA THR A 109 26.83 -68.71 29.93
C THR A 109 25.55 -67.89 30.04
N SER A 110 25.40 -67.16 31.15
CA SER A 110 24.41 -66.10 31.34
C SER A 110 24.96 -64.77 30.79
N GLY A 111 24.86 -64.57 29.48
CA GLY A 111 25.18 -63.27 28.89
C GLY A 111 24.00 -62.32 29.03
N ASP A 112 24.18 -61.17 29.67
CA ASP A 112 23.22 -60.07 29.60
C ASP A 112 23.08 -59.63 28.14
N ARG A 113 21.84 -59.49 27.66
CA ARG A 113 21.54 -59.11 26.28
C ARG A 113 20.66 -57.89 26.24
N GLU A 114 21.23 -56.75 25.85
CA GLU A 114 20.47 -55.52 25.62
C GLU A 114 19.88 -55.54 24.19
N VAL A 115 18.58 -55.32 24.07
CA VAL A 115 17.87 -55.18 22.79
C VAL A 115 17.32 -53.77 22.69
N GLU A 116 17.65 -53.07 21.60
CA GLU A 116 17.10 -51.73 21.37
C GLU A 116 15.60 -51.79 21.06
N PRO A 117 14.79 -50.91 21.67
CA PRO A 117 13.36 -50.85 21.42
C PRO A 117 13.07 -50.50 19.95
N VAL A 118 12.07 -51.16 19.37
CA VAL A 118 11.50 -50.79 18.08
C VAL A 118 10.64 -49.57 18.28
N ILE A 119 10.89 -48.53 17.48
CA ILE A 119 10.13 -47.28 17.51
C ILE A 119 9.08 -47.34 16.41
N ARG A 120 7.83 -47.11 16.78
CA ARG A 120 6.74 -46.96 15.82
C ARG A 120 6.47 -45.48 15.60
N VAL A 121 6.53 -45.05 14.35
CA VAL A 121 6.27 -43.66 13.95
C VAL A 121 5.03 -43.62 13.06
N ASP A 122 3.98 -42.99 13.54
CA ASP A 122 2.85 -42.52 12.76
C ASP A 122 3.21 -41.12 12.23
N GLU A 123 3.77 -41.10 11.02
CA GLU A 123 4.27 -39.87 10.39
C GLU A 123 3.21 -38.76 10.32
N ALA A 124 1.94 -39.13 10.09
CA ALA A 124 0.86 -38.15 9.98
C ALA A 124 0.60 -37.45 11.32
N LYS A 125 0.55 -38.22 12.43
CA LYS A 125 0.37 -37.66 13.77
C LYS A 125 1.60 -36.89 14.25
N ALA A 126 2.80 -37.37 13.94
CA ALA A 126 4.05 -36.72 14.31
C ALA A 126 4.20 -35.37 13.61
N ARG A 127 3.95 -35.34 12.29
CA ARG A 127 3.91 -34.11 11.49
C ARG A 127 2.87 -33.13 11.99
N ALA A 128 1.66 -33.59 12.32
CA ALA A 128 0.60 -32.71 12.83
C ALA A 128 1.01 -32.04 14.16
N SER A 129 1.61 -32.79 15.08
CA SER A 129 2.06 -32.27 16.38
C SER A 129 3.18 -31.24 16.21
N LEU A 130 4.15 -31.52 15.32
CA LEU A 130 5.25 -30.60 15.03
C LEU A 130 4.81 -29.40 14.20
N ALA A 131 3.80 -29.53 13.35
CA ALA A 131 3.22 -28.41 12.61
C ALA A 131 2.51 -27.42 13.54
N ASP A 132 1.90 -27.89 14.62
CA ASP A 132 1.33 -27.00 15.64
C ASP A 132 2.42 -26.26 16.44
N GLU A 133 3.53 -26.92 16.77
CA GLU A 133 4.68 -26.24 17.37
C GLU A 133 5.29 -25.22 16.38
N ALA A 134 5.41 -25.59 15.10
CA ALA A 134 5.88 -24.72 14.03
C ALA A 134 5.05 -23.44 13.95
N LYS A 135 3.71 -23.49 14.12
CA LYS A 135 2.88 -22.26 14.12
C LYS A 135 3.28 -21.27 15.20
N SER A 136 3.78 -21.72 16.35
CA SER A 136 4.20 -20.85 17.44
C SER A 136 5.63 -20.34 17.29
N TYR A 137 6.51 -21.16 16.69
CA TYR A 137 7.91 -20.84 16.49
C TYR A 137 8.17 -20.02 15.21
N ASP A 138 7.49 -20.38 14.13
CA ASP A 138 7.70 -19.87 12.79
C ASP A 138 7.39 -18.39 12.72
N ARG A 139 8.31 -17.66 12.11
CA ARG A 139 8.16 -16.23 11.88
C ARG A 139 8.63 -15.92 10.48
N LYS A 140 7.78 -15.25 9.70
CA LYS A 140 8.16 -14.77 8.38
C LYS A 140 9.27 -13.72 8.48
N ALA A 141 10.19 -13.75 7.52
CA ALA A 141 11.15 -12.66 7.36
C ALA A 141 10.41 -11.35 7.05
N ARG A 142 10.91 -10.25 7.59
CA ARG A 142 10.41 -8.90 7.30
C ARG A 142 11.56 -8.05 6.80
N GLU A 143 11.35 -7.43 5.67
CA GLU A 143 12.35 -6.55 5.05
C GLU A 143 12.64 -5.33 5.92
N GLY A 144 13.89 -4.87 5.86
CA GLY A 144 14.25 -3.55 6.32
C GLY A 144 13.66 -2.47 5.40
N ALA A 145 13.42 -1.29 5.95
CA ALA A 145 12.96 -0.14 5.17
C ALA A 145 13.37 1.18 5.82
N VAL A 146 13.26 2.27 5.07
CA VAL A 146 13.33 3.64 5.59
C VAL A 146 12.01 4.33 5.28
N THR A 147 11.42 4.92 6.31
CA THR A 147 10.17 5.68 6.20
C THR A 147 10.41 7.13 6.61
N PHE A 148 9.57 8.06 6.17
CA PHE A 148 9.68 9.46 6.56
C PHE A 148 8.42 9.86 7.33
N LYS A 149 8.58 10.44 8.52
CA LYS A 149 7.47 10.87 9.38
C LYS A 149 7.71 12.30 9.83
N ALA A 150 6.77 13.19 9.53
CA ALA A 150 6.86 14.61 9.90
C ALA A 150 8.19 15.29 9.52
N GLY A 151 8.79 14.89 8.39
CA GLY A 151 10.07 15.41 7.93
C GLY A 151 11.30 14.80 8.59
N GLU A 152 11.16 13.69 9.32
CA GLU A 152 12.27 12.93 9.90
C GLU A 152 12.36 11.52 9.28
N PRO A 153 13.56 11.02 8.98
CA PRO A 153 13.75 9.65 8.52
C PRO A 153 13.69 8.68 9.70
N VAL A 154 12.93 7.59 9.55
CA VAL A 154 12.69 6.56 10.56
C VAL A 154 13.07 5.19 9.99
N PRO A 155 14.10 4.52 10.55
CA PRO A 155 14.50 3.19 10.10
C PRO A 155 13.51 2.13 10.59
N VAL A 156 13.19 1.18 9.72
CA VAL A 156 12.43 -0.02 10.04
C VAL A 156 13.40 -1.18 10.02
N ARG A 157 13.68 -1.76 11.19
CA ARG A 157 14.65 -2.85 11.30
C ARG A 157 14.11 -4.14 10.65
N PRO A 158 14.95 -4.82 9.84
CA PRO A 158 14.61 -6.12 9.29
C PRO A 158 14.46 -7.16 10.40
N VAL A 159 13.71 -8.21 10.09
CA VAL A 159 13.52 -9.36 10.98
C VAL A 159 13.86 -10.62 10.22
N THR A 160 14.84 -11.38 10.69
CA THR A 160 15.18 -12.69 10.15
C THR A 160 14.02 -13.66 10.37
N GLY A 161 13.62 -14.31 9.29
CA GLY A 161 12.62 -15.37 9.30
C GLY A 161 13.20 -16.66 9.85
N ARG A 162 12.35 -17.47 10.45
CA ARG A 162 12.68 -18.80 10.94
C ARG A 162 11.50 -19.74 10.73
N SER A 163 11.78 -20.99 10.38
CA SER A 163 10.78 -22.04 10.25
C SER A 163 11.32 -23.37 10.74
N LEU A 164 10.51 -24.14 11.46
CA LEU A 164 10.83 -25.51 11.83
C LEU A 164 10.84 -26.41 10.59
N ASP A 165 11.92 -27.18 10.39
CA ASP A 165 11.94 -28.25 9.39
C ASP A 165 11.20 -29.46 9.94
N VAL A 166 9.88 -29.52 9.69
CA VAL A 166 9.00 -30.54 10.26
C VAL A 166 9.44 -31.95 9.87
N ASP A 167 9.84 -32.17 8.62
CA ASP A 167 10.25 -33.49 8.14
C ASP A 167 11.56 -33.93 8.81
N GLY A 168 12.57 -33.05 8.82
CA GLY A 168 13.83 -33.34 9.52
C GLY A 168 13.64 -33.48 11.04
N ALA A 169 12.67 -32.78 11.63
CA ALA A 169 12.35 -32.89 13.05
C ALA A 169 11.74 -34.26 13.39
N VAL A 170 10.84 -34.79 12.55
CA VAL A 170 10.28 -36.15 12.74
C VAL A 170 11.38 -37.20 12.72
N GLU A 171 12.28 -37.16 11.73
CA GLU A 171 13.42 -38.09 11.64
C GLU A 171 14.33 -37.99 12.85
N LYS A 172 14.67 -36.77 13.27
CA LYS A 172 15.56 -36.53 14.42
C LYS A 172 14.96 -37.06 15.72
N LEU A 173 13.68 -36.81 15.95
CA LEU A 173 12.95 -37.31 17.11
C LEU A 173 12.82 -38.84 17.08
N ALA A 174 12.55 -39.44 15.92
CA ALA A 174 12.51 -40.88 15.78
C ALA A 174 13.88 -41.54 16.05
N SER A 175 14.98 -40.85 15.77
CA SER A 175 16.34 -41.38 16.00
C SER A 175 16.86 -41.19 17.44
N GLU A 176 16.40 -40.16 18.15
CA GLU A 176 16.95 -39.77 19.47
C GLU A 176 16.05 -40.16 20.66
N ILE A 177 14.86 -40.72 20.41
CA ILE A 177 13.99 -41.23 21.46
C ILE A 177 14.17 -42.75 21.55
N PRO A 178 15.05 -43.23 22.45
CA PRO A 178 14.50 -44.06 23.53
C PRO A 178 15.21 -43.86 24.90
N GLY A 179 14.45 -43.48 25.95
CA GLY A 179 14.87 -43.63 27.37
C GLY A 179 15.36 -42.37 28.13
N GLN A 180 15.05 -41.17 27.64
CA GLN A 180 15.30 -39.86 28.30
C GLN A 180 16.77 -39.55 28.63
N GLY A 181 17.51 -39.11 27.61
CA GLY A 181 18.72 -38.31 27.83
C GLY A 181 18.38 -37.00 28.56
N ALA A 182 19.30 -36.49 29.38
CA ALA A 182 19.11 -35.23 30.11
C ALA A 182 19.12 -33.99 29.19
N GLU A 183 19.67 -34.10 27.98
CA GLU A 183 19.83 -33.00 27.05
C GLU A 183 18.63 -32.84 26.11
N PRO A 184 18.19 -31.59 25.81
CA PRO A 184 17.12 -31.34 24.85
C PRO A 184 17.49 -31.78 23.43
N VAL A 185 16.55 -32.45 22.74
CA VAL A 185 16.69 -32.86 21.33
C VAL A 185 16.73 -31.61 20.44
N ARG A 186 17.79 -31.44 19.64
CA ARG A 186 17.92 -30.30 18.74
C ARG A 186 17.14 -30.55 17.45
N LEU A 187 16.08 -29.79 17.25
CA LEU A 187 15.27 -29.88 16.03
C LEU A 187 15.85 -28.97 14.93
N PRO A 188 15.91 -29.45 13.67
CA PRO A 188 16.41 -28.64 12.57
C PRO A 188 15.48 -27.47 12.29
N VAL A 189 16.06 -26.27 12.19
CA VAL A 189 15.35 -25.04 11.83
C VAL A 189 15.99 -24.43 10.59
N ARG A 190 15.17 -23.86 9.71
CA ARG A 190 15.61 -23.09 8.56
C ARG A 190 15.48 -21.61 8.88
N THR A 191 16.50 -20.83 8.55
CA THR A 191 16.48 -19.37 8.66
C THR A 191 16.34 -18.76 7.28
N THR A 192 15.62 -17.65 7.20
CA THR A 192 15.46 -16.88 5.97
C THR A 192 15.88 -15.45 6.25
N GLU A 193 17.00 -15.04 5.66
CA GLU A 193 17.48 -13.67 5.78
C GLU A 193 16.57 -12.72 4.96
N PRO A 194 16.28 -11.52 5.49
CA PRO A 194 15.59 -10.50 4.71
C PRO A 194 16.54 -10.00 3.62
N ARG A 195 15.98 -9.71 2.45
CA ARG A 195 16.71 -9.15 1.30
C ARG A 195 17.29 -7.80 1.64
N VAL A 196 16.48 -6.93 2.23
CA VAL A 196 16.96 -5.66 2.77
C VAL A 196 17.41 -5.87 4.21
N GLY A 197 18.71 -6.13 4.37
CA GLY A 197 19.37 -6.35 5.65
C GLY A 197 19.57 -5.08 6.48
N ALA A 198 20.02 -5.24 7.74
CA ALA A 198 20.21 -4.12 8.67
C ALA A 198 21.33 -3.17 8.20
N ALA A 199 22.39 -3.71 7.60
CA ALA A 199 23.48 -2.92 7.04
C ALA A 199 23.00 -1.98 5.92
N GLU A 200 22.06 -2.45 5.09
CA GLU A 200 21.48 -1.64 4.03
C GLU A 200 20.59 -0.52 4.58
N VAL A 201 19.78 -0.80 5.61
CA VAL A 201 18.98 0.24 6.28
C VAL A 201 19.89 1.32 6.88
N GLU A 202 20.97 0.95 7.56
CA GLU A 202 21.92 1.90 8.13
C GLU A 202 22.65 2.73 7.04
N ARG A 203 23.04 2.08 5.94
CA ARG A 203 23.63 2.77 4.77
C ARG A 203 22.64 3.78 4.19
N ALA A 204 21.41 3.36 3.89
CA ALA A 204 20.36 4.21 3.33
C ALA A 204 20.03 5.39 4.25
N MET A 205 19.98 5.17 5.56
CA MET A 205 19.79 6.22 6.57
C MET A 205 20.93 7.25 6.52
N LYS A 206 22.19 6.79 6.51
CA LYS A 206 23.38 7.64 6.57
C LYS A 206 23.65 8.39 5.27
N GLU A 207 23.58 7.70 4.14
CA GLU A 207 23.99 8.23 2.83
C GLU A 207 22.90 9.05 2.16
N PHE A 208 21.62 8.76 2.44
CA PHE A 208 20.51 9.41 1.76
C PHE A 208 19.47 10.01 2.72
N ALA A 209 18.85 9.23 3.59
CA ALA A 209 17.63 9.65 4.28
C ALA A 209 17.85 10.81 5.28
N ALA A 210 18.90 10.74 6.10
CA ALA A 210 19.27 11.83 7.00
C ALA A 210 19.71 13.10 6.26
N PRO A 211 20.61 13.02 5.25
CA PRO A 211 20.90 14.18 4.39
C PRO A 211 19.66 14.77 3.70
N ALA A 212 18.76 13.93 3.18
CA ALA A 212 17.55 14.35 2.46
C ALA A 212 16.66 15.23 3.31
N MET A 213 16.49 14.88 4.59
CA MET A 213 15.62 15.57 5.53
C MET A 213 16.33 16.65 6.36
N SER A 214 17.65 16.82 6.23
CA SER A 214 18.45 17.70 7.09
C SER A 214 18.10 19.20 6.98
N ALA A 215 17.60 19.63 5.81
CA ALA A 215 17.26 21.02 5.54
C ALA A 215 16.32 21.10 4.32
N PRO A 216 15.61 22.24 4.11
CA PRO A 216 14.88 22.48 2.88
C PRO A 216 15.76 22.35 1.62
N VAL A 217 15.13 22.05 0.49
CA VAL A 217 15.72 22.18 -0.84
C VAL A 217 15.20 23.46 -1.46
N THR A 218 16.07 24.24 -2.11
CA THR A 218 15.65 25.45 -2.83
C THR A 218 15.68 25.21 -4.33
N LEU A 219 14.57 25.46 -5.01
CA LEU A 219 14.49 25.49 -6.46
C LEU A 219 14.55 26.94 -6.94
N THR A 220 15.19 27.16 -8.09
CA THR A 220 15.17 28.45 -8.78
C THR A 220 14.35 28.36 -10.06
N VAL A 221 13.37 29.26 -10.19
CA VAL A 221 12.46 29.42 -11.34
C VAL A 221 12.58 30.87 -11.78
N ASP A 222 13.16 31.15 -12.95
CA ASP A 222 13.35 32.52 -13.48
C ASP A 222 13.84 33.54 -12.44
N GLY A 223 14.88 33.16 -11.69
CA GLY A 223 15.49 34.00 -10.65
C GLY A 223 14.73 34.07 -9.32
N ARG A 224 13.48 33.58 -9.27
CA ARG A 224 12.68 33.44 -8.04
C ARG A 224 13.04 32.14 -7.32
N ARG A 225 13.00 32.14 -5.98
CA ARG A 225 13.37 31.00 -5.13
C ARG A 225 12.12 30.35 -4.55
N VAL A 226 12.03 29.03 -4.66
CA VAL A 226 10.96 28.21 -4.08
C VAL A 226 11.58 27.22 -3.11
N GLU A 227 11.19 27.25 -1.85
CA GLU A 227 11.72 26.34 -0.83
C GLU A 227 10.76 25.18 -0.58
N ILE A 228 11.30 23.96 -0.58
CA ILE A 228 10.57 22.73 -0.29
C ILE A 228 11.13 22.14 1.01
N GLY A 229 10.32 22.20 2.06
CA GLY A 229 10.72 21.75 3.40
C GLY A 229 10.70 20.23 3.58
N PRO A 230 11.40 19.70 4.61
CA PRO A 230 11.45 18.26 4.89
C PRO A 230 10.09 17.60 5.11
N VAL A 231 9.11 18.32 5.67
CA VAL A 231 7.76 17.79 5.89
C VAL A 231 7.05 17.48 4.58
N ALA A 232 7.12 18.39 3.60
CA ALA A 232 6.56 18.18 2.27
C ALA A 232 7.31 17.07 1.54
N LEU A 233 8.64 17.09 1.58
CA LEU A 233 9.48 16.05 0.97
C LEU A 233 9.17 14.66 1.55
N GLY A 234 9.10 14.52 2.88
CA GLY A 234 8.88 13.24 3.55
C GLY A 234 7.52 12.59 3.26
N LYS A 235 6.48 13.38 2.93
CA LYS A 235 5.19 12.82 2.51
C LYS A 235 5.25 12.13 1.15
N HIS A 236 6.10 12.64 0.26
CA HIS A 236 6.14 12.25 -1.16
C HIS A 236 7.42 11.50 -1.55
N LEU A 237 8.35 11.34 -0.62
CA LEU A 237 9.60 10.60 -0.79
C LEU A 237 9.48 9.21 -0.15
N ALA A 238 9.84 8.18 -0.90
CA ALA A 238 9.95 6.82 -0.43
C ALA A 238 11.33 6.24 -0.76
N MET A 239 11.76 5.22 -0.04
CA MET A 239 12.90 4.40 -0.42
C MET A 239 12.40 2.99 -0.73
N LYS A 240 12.68 2.49 -1.94
CA LYS A 240 12.24 1.18 -2.41
C LYS A 240 13.45 0.34 -2.81
N PRO A 241 13.42 -0.98 -2.60
CA PRO A 241 14.47 -1.87 -3.10
C PRO A 241 14.56 -1.78 -4.62
N ASP A 242 15.77 -1.65 -5.15
CA ASP A 242 16.08 -1.74 -6.57
C ASP A 242 16.39 -3.19 -6.99
N GLY A 243 16.93 -3.37 -8.20
CA GLY A 243 17.27 -4.69 -8.73
C GLY A 243 18.38 -5.42 -7.96
N ASP A 244 19.19 -4.69 -7.18
CA ASP A 244 20.27 -5.22 -6.35
C ASP A 244 19.88 -5.27 -4.86
N GLU A 245 18.57 -5.15 -4.57
CA GLU A 245 18.00 -5.13 -3.22
C GLU A 245 18.48 -3.94 -2.36
N LEU A 246 19.04 -2.90 -2.99
CA LEU A 246 19.44 -1.66 -2.33
C LEU A 246 18.27 -0.67 -2.28
N LEU A 247 18.16 0.07 -1.19
CA LEU A 247 17.12 1.08 -1.03
C LEU A 247 17.44 2.32 -1.88
N ALA A 248 16.74 2.45 -3.00
CA ALA A 248 16.81 3.59 -3.90
C ALA A 248 15.68 4.60 -3.63
N PRO A 249 15.96 5.91 -3.71
CA PRO A 249 14.96 6.95 -3.49
C PRO A 249 13.99 7.08 -4.66
N VAL A 250 12.70 7.17 -4.34
CA VAL A 250 11.62 7.42 -5.29
C VAL A 250 10.83 8.60 -4.79
N LEU A 251 10.85 9.69 -5.56
CA LEU A 251 10.06 10.89 -5.29
C LEU A 251 8.81 10.90 -6.17
N ASP A 252 7.65 10.95 -5.53
CA ASP A 252 6.37 11.20 -6.18
C ASP A 252 6.29 12.68 -6.58
N GLY A 253 6.54 12.95 -7.86
CA GLY A 253 6.52 14.32 -8.38
C GLY A 253 5.10 14.89 -8.48
N GLU A 254 4.08 14.06 -8.70
CA GLU A 254 2.69 14.50 -8.79
C GLU A 254 2.19 14.88 -7.40
N GLY A 255 2.43 14.00 -6.41
CA GLY A 255 2.12 14.29 -5.00
C GLY A 255 2.84 15.53 -4.49
N LEU A 256 4.13 15.70 -4.81
CA LEU A 256 4.89 16.87 -4.38
C LEU A 256 4.39 18.16 -5.04
N LEU A 257 4.02 18.12 -6.32
CA LEU A 257 3.47 19.28 -7.04
C LEU A 257 2.11 19.70 -6.47
N ALA A 258 1.29 18.73 -6.05
CA ALA A 258 -0.03 18.95 -5.45
C ALA A 258 0.02 19.34 -3.96
N GLU A 259 1.18 19.24 -3.29
CA GLU A 259 1.30 19.63 -1.89
C GLU A 259 1.03 21.15 -1.75
N PRO A 260 0.08 21.58 -0.89
CA PRO A 260 -0.35 22.99 -0.84
C PRO A 260 0.79 24.00 -0.67
N ALA A 261 1.76 23.71 0.19
CA ALA A 261 2.91 24.58 0.42
C ALA A 261 3.80 24.73 -0.83
N VAL A 262 3.93 23.67 -1.64
CA VAL A 262 4.72 23.67 -2.87
C VAL A 262 3.95 24.33 -3.99
N ALA A 263 2.67 23.96 -4.16
CA ALA A 263 1.78 24.54 -5.17
C ALA A 263 1.64 26.06 -5.03
N SER A 264 1.38 26.56 -3.81
CA SER A 264 1.29 28.00 -3.58
C SER A 264 2.61 28.73 -3.81
N ALA A 265 3.74 28.14 -3.43
CA ALA A 265 5.05 28.75 -3.66
C ALA A 265 5.41 28.79 -5.15
N LEU A 266 5.07 27.75 -5.92
CA LEU A 266 5.25 27.71 -7.37
C LEU A 266 4.32 28.71 -8.08
N ALA A 267 3.05 28.83 -7.66
CA ALA A 267 2.12 29.79 -8.24
C ALA A 267 2.59 31.25 -8.08
N LEU A 268 3.28 31.59 -6.99
CA LEU A 268 3.89 32.90 -6.80
C LEU A 268 5.19 33.09 -7.62
N ALA A 269 5.84 31.99 -7.98
CA ALA A 269 7.12 31.99 -8.68
C ALA A 269 7.00 31.86 -10.20
N LEU A 270 5.83 31.46 -10.71
CA LEU A 270 5.54 31.26 -12.13
C LEU A 270 4.62 32.37 -12.62
N ASP A 271 4.76 32.71 -13.91
CA ASP A 271 3.85 33.67 -14.53
C ASP A 271 2.61 32.96 -15.08
N GLU A 272 1.42 33.46 -14.79
CA GLU A 272 0.18 32.91 -15.33
C GLU A 272 -0.03 33.31 -16.80
N PRO A 273 -0.56 32.41 -17.65
CA PRO A 273 -0.88 32.75 -19.02
C PRO A 273 -2.03 33.76 -19.05
N ALA A 274 -1.88 34.82 -19.87
CA ALA A 274 -2.90 35.85 -20.03
C ALA A 274 -3.37 35.91 -21.48
N ASN A 275 -4.67 35.89 -21.70
CA ASN A 275 -5.27 36.00 -23.03
C ASN A 275 -5.09 37.40 -23.63
N ALA A 276 -5.12 37.49 -24.96
CA ALA A 276 -5.17 38.74 -25.70
C ALA A 276 -6.39 39.58 -25.28
N GLU A 277 -6.18 40.87 -25.09
CA GLU A 277 -7.26 41.83 -24.81
C GLU A 277 -7.90 42.30 -26.11
N LEU A 278 -9.23 42.25 -26.18
CA LEU A 278 -9.99 42.57 -27.37
C LEU A 278 -10.63 43.95 -27.28
N SER A 279 -10.82 44.58 -28.44
CA SER A 279 -11.60 45.81 -28.59
C SER A 279 -12.25 45.88 -29.96
N LEU A 280 -13.23 46.78 -30.10
CA LEU A 280 -13.86 47.10 -31.37
C LEU A 280 -13.15 48.29 -32.03
N ASP A 281 -12.61 48.09 -33.23
CA ASP A 281 -12.11 49.15 -34.11
C ASP A 281 -12.91 49.13 -35.42
N GLY A 282 -13.61 50.22 -35.72
CA GLY A 282 -14.44 50.33 -36.93
C GLY A 282 -15.49 49.23 -37.11
N GLY A 283 -16.03 48.68 -36.01
CA GLY A 283 -16.99 47.58 -36.02
C GLY A 283 -16.39 46.19 -36.18
N ARG A 284 -15.06 46.06 -36.13
CA ARG A 284 -14.33 44.79 -36.13
C ARG A 284 -13.65 44.54 -34.80
N VAL A 285 -13.68 43.29 -34.35
CA VAL A 285 -12.93 42.86 -33.16
C VAL A 285 -11.45 42.77 -33.51
N THR A 286 -10.62 43.44 -32.72
CA THR A 286 -9.16 43.49 -32.86
C THR A 286 -8.50 43.25 -31.50
N ALA A 287 -7.27 42.72 -31.50
CA ALA A 287 -6.49 42.57 -30.26
C ALA A 287 -5.72 43.86 -29.96
N VAL A 288 -6.07 44.52 -28.86
CA VAL A 288 -5.37 45.69 -28.31
C VAL A 288 -3.98 45.29 -27.80
N SER A 289 -3.92 44.16 -27.09
CA SER A 289 -2.69 43.53 -26.64
C SER A 289 -2.70 42.05 -27.03
N ASP A 290 -1.52 41.48 -27.24
CA ASP A 290 -1.40 40.04 -27.50
C ASP A 290 -1.44 39.25 -26.19
N GLY A 291 -1.71 37.95 -26.31
CA GLY A 291 -1.62 37.04 -25.19
C GLY A 291 -0.19 36.93 -24.70
N LYS A 292 -0.04 36.70 -23.39
CA LYS A 292 1.25 36.41 -22.75
C LYS A 292 1.29 34.95 -22.37
N ALA A 293 2.33 34.26 -22.81
CA ALA A 293 2.62 32.91 -22.36
C ALA A 293 2.86 32.89 -20.85
N GLY A 294 2.32 31.86 -20.22
CA GLY A 294 2.57 31.54 -18.82
C GLY A 294 3.59 30.42 -18.69
N GLN A 295 3.79 29.99 -17.45
CA GLN A 295 4.76 28.98 -17.09
C GLN A 295 4.14 27.95 -16.15
N ASP A 296 4.62 26.72 -16.26
CA ASP A 296 4.23 25.63 -15.37
C ASP A 296 5.41 24.69 -15.12
N VAL A 297 5.36 23.95 -14.01
CA VAL A 297 6.38 22.97 -13.63
C VAL A 297 5.76 21.59 -13.65
N THR A 298 6.31 20.72 -14.51
CA THR A 298 5.85 19.33 -14.56
C THR A 298 6.39 18.51 -13.39
N ALA A 299 5.63 17.49 -12.97
CA ALA A 299 6.07 16.51 -11.96
C ALA A 299 7.43 15.86 -12.32
N ALA A 300 7.68 15.61 -13.61
CA ALA A 300 8.95 15.06 -14.08
C ALA A 300 10.11 16.05 -13.93
N ALA A 301 9.89 17.33 -14.24
CA ALA A 301 10.88 18.39 -14.07
C ALA A 301 11.20 18.59 -12.58
N LEU A 302 10.18 18.60 -11.73
CA LEU A 302 10.32 18.72 -10.28
C LEU A 302 11.15 17.55 -9.71
N ARG A 303 10.82 16.30 -10.09
CA ARG A 303 11.58 15.12 -9.66
C ARG A 303 13.06 15.19 -10.07
N LYS A 304 13.33 15.55 -11.33
CA LYS A 304 14.69 15.66 -11.87
C LYS A 304 15.51 16.74 -11.17
N ALA A 305 14.87 17.84 -10.77
CA ALA A 305 15.52 18.95 -10.07
C ALA A 305 15.77 18.63 -8.59
N VAL A 306 14.80 18.05 -7.88
CA VAL A 306 14.86 17.86 -6.42
C VAL A 306 15.78 16.70 -6.02
N LEU A 307 15.67 15.52 -6.66
CA LEU A 307 16.38 14.32 -6.22
C LEU A 307 17.91 14.51 -6.05
N PRO A 308 18.63 15.13 -7.00
CA PRO A 308 20.08 15.32 -6.87
C PRO A 308 20.50 16.31 -5.78
N LEU A 309 19.58 17.14 -5.29
CA LEU A 309 19.82 18.15 -4.26
C LEU A 309 19.66 17.59 -2.84
N LEU A 310 18.91 16.50 -2.67
CA LEU A 310 18.57 15.92 -1.37
C LEU A 310 19.81 15.48 -0.56
N THR A 311 20.88 15.04 -1.21
CA THR A 311 22.12 14.61 -0.51
C THR A 311 23.17 15.71 -0.40
N ARG A 312 22.87 16.92 -0.90
CA ARG A 312 23.78 18.08 -0.83
C ARG A 312 23.63 18.82 0.50
N SER A 313 24.57 19.72 0.79
CA SER A 313 24.59 20.55 1.99
C SER A 313 24.76 22.03 1.67
N GLY A 314 24.23 22.90 2.55
CA GLY A 314 24.33 24.35 2.42
C GLY A 314 23.82 24.87 1.06
N ALA A 315 24.57 25.80 0.46
CA ALA A 315 24.21 26.40 -0.83
C ALA A 315 24.07 25.39 -1.99
N ALA A 316 24.72 24.22 -1.89
CA ALA A 316 24.63 23.17 -2.90
C ALA A 316 23.25 22.46 -2.93
N ARG A 317 22.36 22.74 -1.98
CA ARG A 317 20.94 22.32 -2.00
C ARG A 317 20.05 23.25 -2.82
N THR A 318 20.64 24.10 -3.65
CA THR A 318 19.92 24.97 -4.59
C THR A 318 20.14 24.51 -6.03
N GLY A 319 19.08 24.45 -6.84
CA GLY A 319 19.20 24.14 -8.27
C GLY A 319 18.02 24.63 -9.11
N PRO A 320 18.20 24.77 -10.43
CA PRO A 320 17.13 25.18 -11.32
C PRO A 320 16.11 24.06 -11.52
N VAL A 321 14.83 24.44 -11.66
CA VAL A 321 13.78 23.54 -12.12
C VAL A 321 13.32 23.97 -13.51
N GLY A 322 13.12 23.00 -14.40
CA GLY A 322 12.65 23.27 -15.76
C GLY A 322 11.19 23.70 -15.76
N VAL A 323 10.89 24.77 -16.47
CA VAL A 323 9.52 25.23 -16.74
C VAL A 323 9.07 24.76 -18.12
N LYS A 324 7.77 24.57 -18.24
CA LYS A 324 7.04 24.36 -19.48
C LYS A 324 6.25 25.62 -19.76
N GLU A 325 6.38 26.16 -20.96
CA GLU A 325 5.59 27.28 -21.42
C GLU A 325 4.13 26.86 -21.65
N ILE A 326 3.20 27.69 -21.18
CA ILE A 326 1.77 27.54 -21.41
C ILE A 326 1.31 28.69 -22.28
N GLU A 327 0.90 28.37 -23.50
CA GLU A 327 0.30 29.34 -24.40
C GLU A 327 -1.06 29.81 -23.86
N PRO A 328 -1.38 31.11 -23.99
CA PRO A 328 -2.72 31.59 -23.67
C PRO A 328 -3.72 31.02 -24.68
N THR A 329 -4.96 30.84 -24.23
CA THR A 329 -6.05 30.33 -25.07
C THR A 329 -6.30 31.24 -26.28
N LEU A 330 -6.20 32.55 -26.09
CA LEU A 330 -6.42 33.56 -27.11
C LEU A 330 -5.17 34.41 -27.36
N THR A 331 -4.74 34.46 -28.61
CA THR A 331 -3.65 35.31 -29.13
C THR A 331 -4.15 36.11 -30.32
N ARG A 332 -3.40 37.15 -30.70
CA ARG A 332 -3.67 37.94 -31.90
C ARG A 332 -3.73 37.07 -33.16
N ASP A 333 -2.84 36.08 -33.24
CA ASP A 333 -2.74 35.18 -34.39
C ASP A 333 -3.92 34.20 -34.49
N ASN A 334 -4.55 33.87 -33.35
CA ASN A 334 -5.62 32.89 -33.31
C ASN A 334 -7.03 33.49 -33.20
N LEU A 335 -7.17 34.83 -33.17
CA LEU A 335 -8.46 35.54 -33.13
C LEU A 335 -9.45 35.07 -34.19
N GLY A 336 -8.96 34.74 -35.39
CA GLY A 336 -9.80 34.26 -36.48
C GLY A 336 -10.61 33.00 -36.13
N ARG A 337 -10.15 32.20 -35.16
CA ARG A 337 -10.87 31.02 -34.66
C ARG A 337 -12.15 31.38 -33.91
N LEU A 338 -12.27 32.60 -33.41
CA LEU A 338 -13.50 33.09 -32.79
C LEU A 338 -14.65 33.20 -33.81
N GLY A 339 -14.34 33.31 -35.11
CA GLY A 339 -15.37 33.34 -36.16
C GLY A 339 -16.25 34.60 -36.15
N ILE A 340 -15.83 35.66 -35.45
CA ILE A 340 -16.54 36.94 -35.38
C ILE A 340 -16.35 37.67 -36.71
N LYS A 341 -17.44 37.83 -37.48
CA LYS A 341 -17.40 38.35 -38.87
C LYS A 341 -18.00 39.74 -39.02
N GLU A 342 -19.05 40.03 -38.26
CA GLU A 342 -19.87 41.23 -38.39
C GLU A 342 -20.60 41.54 -37.08
N GLN A 343 -21.14 42.75 -36.99
CA GLN A 343 -22.02 43.14 -35.90
C GLN A 343 -23.39 42.48 -36.08
N MET A 344 -23.79 41.64 -35.13
CA MET A 344 -25.10 40.97 -35.18
C MET A 344 -26.26 41.92 -34.92
N SER A 345 -26.09 42.85 -33.98
CA SER A 345 -27.11 43.83 -33.59
C SER A 345 -26.49 44.96 -32.77
N THR A 346 -27.27 46.01 -32.55
CA THR A 346 -26.98 47.03 -31.54
C THR A 346 -28.31 47.54 -30.99
N PHE A 347 -28.30 48.00 -29.73
CA PHE A 347 -29.47 48.61 -29.13
C PHE A 347 -29.05 49.72 -28.17
N THR A 348 -29.90 50.73 -28.02
CA THR A 348 -29.67 51.86 -27.12
C THR A 348 -30.92 52.10 -26.30
N VAL A 349 -30.75 52.23 -24.99
CA VAL A 349 -31.80 52.63 -24.05
C VAL A 349 -31.39 53.97 -23.46
N ASP A 350 -32.21 54.99 -23.70
CA ASP A 350 -32.04 56.28 -23.06
C ASP A 350 -32.51 56.22 -21.61
N PHE A 351 -31.77 56.88 -20.72
CA PHE A 351 -32.14 57.02 -19.33
C PHE A 351 -31.98 58.47 -18.88
N GLU A 352 -32.88 58.93 -18.02
CA GLU A 352 -32.75 60.23 -17.41
C GLU A 352 -31.53 60.25 -16.47
N SER A 353 -30.70 61.27 -16.61
CA SER A 353 -29.46 61.41 -15.85
C SER A 353 -29.73 61.62 -14.36
N ALA A 354 -29.08 60.82 -13.54
CA ALA A 354 -28.98 60.99 -12.09
C ALA A 354 -27.60 60.49 -11.65
N PRO A 355 -26.96 61.09 -10.62
CA PRO A 355 -25.61 60.70 -10.21
C PRO A 355 -25.44 59.19 -10.01
N TYR A 356 -26.38 58.54 -9.30
CA TYR A 356 -26.33 57.09 -9.08
C TYR A 356 -26.50 56.28 -10.38
N ARG A 357 -27.31 56.74 -11.34
CA ARG A 357 -27.53 56.05 -12.63
C ARG A 357 -26.26 56.11 -13.46
N VAL A 358 -25.62 57.27 -13.56
CA VAL A 358 -24.38 57.45 -14.33
C VAL A 358 -23.31 56.49 -13.79
N THR A 359 -23.11 56.45 -12.48
CA THR A 359 -22.14 55.53 -11.85
C THR A 359 -22.52 54.06 -12.06
N ASN A 360 -23.74 53.66 -11.70
CA ASN A 360 -24.13 52.24 -11.71
C ASN A 360 -24.27 51.67 -13.13
N ILE A 361 -24.84 52.43 -14.07
CA ILE A 361 -24.97 52.03 -15.47
C ILE A 361 -23.58 51.97 -16.13
N GLY A 362 -22.74 52.98 -15.90
CA GLY A 362 -21.36 53.00 -16.39
C GLY A 362 -20.57 51.80 -15.89
N ARG A 363 -20.60 51.53 -14.57
CA ARG A 363 -19.92 50.37 -13.98
C ARG A 363 -20.41 49.03 -14.53
N ALA A 364 -21.72 48.86 -14.70
CA ALA A 364 -22.27 47.64 -15.29
C ALA A 364 -21.85 47.49 -16.77
N ALA A 365 -21.81 48.57 -17.54
CA ALA A 365 -21.33 48.54 -18.93
C ALA A 365 -19.83 48.20 -19.02
N GLU A 366 -18.99 48.79 -18.16
CA GLU A 366 -17.55 48.49 -18.05
C GLU A 366 -17.29 47.01 -17.78
N LEU A 367 -18.10 46.38 -16.91
CA LEU A 367 -17.96 44.97 -16.55
C LEU A 367 -18.43 44.01 -17.66
N ILE A 368 -19.33 44.47 -18.55
CA ILE A 368 -19.86 43.66 -19.66
C ILE A 368 -18.99 43.79 -20.90
N ASN A 369 -18.50 45.00 -21.18
CA ASN A 369 -17.69 45.31 -22.35
C ASN A 369 -16.44 44.43 -22.39
N GLY A 370 -16.25 43.72 -23.51
CA GLY A 370 -15.15 42.76 -23.66
C GLY A 370 -15.55 41.30 -23.44
N SER A 371 -16.83 41.03 -23.13
CA SER A 371 -17.29 39.65 -22.95
C SER A 371 -17.17 38.87 -24.25
N VAL A 372 -16.47 37.72 -24.21
CA VAL A 372 -16.47 36.73 -25.30
C VAL A 372 -17.28 35.53 -24.85
N VAL A 373 -18.33 35.21 -25.61
CA VAL A 373 -19.21 34.06 -25.36
C VAL A 373 -18.95 33.02 -26.43
N LEU A 374 -18.37 31.88 -26.07
CA LEU A 374 -18.06 30.82 -27.05
C LEU A 374 -19.34 30.10 -27.51
N PRO A 375 -19.30 29.38 -28.65
CA PRO A 375 -20.42 28.54 -29.07
C PRO A 375 -20.89 27.61 -27.95
N ASP A 376 -22.21 27.47 -27.82
CA ASP A 376 -22.91 26.67 -26.82
C ASP A 376 -22.80 27.14 -25.36
N GLU A 377 -22.02 28.18 -25.07
CA GLU A 377 -21.97 28.78 -23.74
C GLU A 377 -23.22 29.61 -23.43
N THR A 378 -23.55 29.68 -22.13
CA THR A 378 -24.60 30.58 -21.63
C THR A 378 -23.95 31.79 -20.99
N TRP A 379 -24.16 32.96 -21.57
CA TRP A 379 -23.80 34.21 -20.92
C TRP A 379 -24.83 34.57 -19.84
N SER A 380 -24.37 35.20 -18.77
CA SER A 380 -25.18 35.59 -17.61
C SER A 380 -24.80 36.99 -17.18
N PHE A 381 -25.79 37.88 -17.08
CA PHE A 381 -25.59 39.24 -16.62
C PHE A 381 -25.06 39.25 -15.19
N ASN A 382 -25.72 38.53 -14.27
CA ASN A 382 -25.29 38.50 -12.89
C ASN A 382 -23.88 37.90 -12.76
N ARG A 383 -23.54 36.80 -13.44
CA ARG A 383 -22.17 36.24 -13.36
C ARG A 383 -21.10 37.20 -13.86
N THR A 384 -21.41 37.99 -14.89
CA THR A 384 -20.48 38.94 -15.51
C THR A 384 -20.32 40.22 -14.68
N VAL A 385 -21.44 40.79 -14.22
CA VAL A 385 -21.47 42.05 -13.47
C VAL A 385 -21.21 41.85 -11.97
N GLY A 386 -21.51 40.67 -11.44
CA GLY A 386 -21.43 40.36 -10.02
C GLY A 386 -22.55 40.99 -9.18
N GLU A 387 -22.43 40.79 -7.86
CA GLU A 387 -23.30 41.42 -6.88
C GLU A 387 -23.10 42.94 -6.89
N ARG A 388 -24.20 43.68 -6.87
CA ARG A 388 -24.16 45.15 -6.87
C ARG A 388 -23.88 45.63 -5.44
N THR A 389 -22.60 45.75 -5.11
CA THR A 389 -22.10 46.25 -3.82
C THR A 389 -21.17 47.45 -4.01
N GLU A 390 -20.94 48.20 -2.94
CA GLU A 390 -19.95 49.30 -2.93
C GLU A 390 -18.54 48.79 -3.25
N ALA A 391 -18.16 47.62 -2.75
CA ALA A 391 -16.88 46.98 -3.05
C ALA A 391 -16.72 46.64 -4.55
N ASN A 392 -17.81 46.38 -5.26
CA ASN A 392 -17.83 46.17 -6.70
C ASN A 392 -18.04 47.49 -7.50
N GLY A 393 -17.98 48.64 -6.83
CA GLY A 393 -18.06 49.96 -7.45
C GLY A 393 -19.48 50.49 -7.69
N PHE A 394 -20.51 49.87 -7.10
CA PHE A 394 -21.89 50.34 -7.20
C PHE A 394 -22.28 51.25 -6.04
N VAL A 395 -23.14 52.23 -6.30
CA VAL A 395 -23.67 53.17 -5.31
C VAL A 395 -25.16 52.99 -5.08
N GLU A 396 -25.65 53.47 -3.94
CA GLU A 396 -27.08 53.49 -3.61
C GLU A 396 -27.87 54.28 -4.66
N GLY A 397 -28.94 53.67 -5.15
CA GLY A 397 -29.85 54.26 -6.10
C GLY A 397 -31.26 53.73 -5.91
N VAL A 398 -32.20 54.24 -6.70
CA VAL A 398 -33.59 53.76 -6.68
C VAL A 398 -33.68 52.44 -7.45
N ILE A 399 -34.23 51.42 -6.80
CA ILE A 399 -34.61 50.12 -7.38
C ILE A 399 -36.11 49.93 -7.31
N ILE A 400 -36.60 48.93 -8.05
CA ILE A 400 -37.98 48.46 -7.99
C ILE A 400 -37.96 47.07 -7.37
N ASN A 401 -38.65 46.90 -6.25
CA ASN A 401 -38.76 45.64 -5.52
C ASN A 401 -40.22 45.39 -5.16
N ASN A 402 -40.83 44.35 -5.73
CA ASN A 402 -42.23 43.96 -5.47
C ASN A 402 -43.20 45.17 -5.46
N ASP A 403 -43.29 45.87 -6.59
CA ASP A 403 -44.17 47.04 -6.79
C ASP A 403 -43.84 48.28 -5.95
N ARG A 404 -42.69 48.30 -5.26
CA ARG A 404 -42.25 49.47 -4.48
C ARG A 404 -40.91 50.00 -4.95
N TYR A 405 -40.79 51.33 -4.87
CA TYR A 405 -39.50 52.00 -4.99
C TYR A 405 -38.75 51.89 -3.68
N GLU A 406 -37.56 51.30 -3.74
CA GLU A 406 -36.67 51.14 -2.60
C GLU A 406 -35.29 51.69 -2.97
N LYS A 407 -34.46 51.98 -1.96
CA LYS A 407 -33.08 52.34 -2.19
C LYS A 407 -32.19 51.13 -1.95
N ALA A 408 -31.33 50.83 -2.92
CA ALA A 408 -30.32 49.79 -2.81
C ALA A 408 -29.15 50.09 -3.74
N ALA A 409 -28.01 49.45 -3.49
CA ALA A 409 -26.88 49.50 -4.41
C ALA A 409 -27.26 48.93 -5.79
N GLY A 410 -26.80 49.58 -6.86
CA GLY A 410 -27.10 49.14 -8.23
C GLY A 410 -28.43 49.64 -8.79
N GLY A 411 -29.07 50.64 -8.15
CA GLY A 411 -30.22 51.33 -8.74
C GLY A 411 -29.90 51.83 -10.16
N GLY A 412 -30.80 51.53 -11.12
CA GLY A 412 -30.64 51.88 -12.54
C GLY A 412 -29.99 50.82 -13.43
N VAL A 413 -29.38 49.76 -12.88
CA VAL A 413 -28.68 48.71 -13.66
C VAL A 413 -29.60 47.97 -14.63
N SER A 414 -30.91 47.89 -14.36
CA SER A 414 -31.88 47.28 -15.28
C SER A 414 -31.98 47.99 -16.63
N ALA A 415 -31.51 49.24 -16.75
CA ALA A 415 -31.37 49.88 -18.06
C ALA A 415 -30.35 49.14 -18.93
N VAL A 416 -29.21 48.73 -18.36
CA VAL A 416 -28.19 47.92 -19.06
C VAL A 416 -28.73 46.53 -19.37
N ALA A 417 -29.41 45.89 -18.41
CA ALA A 417 -30.05 44.59 -18.68
C ALA A 417 -31.06 44.67 -19.84
N THR A 418 -31.88 45.72 -19.88
CA THR A 418 -32.82 45.94 -21.00
C THR A 418 -32.09 46.21 -22.31
N THR A 419 -31.00 46.99 -22.31
CA THR A 419 -30.16 47.21 -23.50
C THR A 419 -29.61 45.89 -24.05
N VAL A 420 -29.00 45.09 -23.17
CA VAL A 420 -28.39 43.81 -23.50
C VAL A 420 -29.43 42.80 -23.99
N PHE A 421 -30.58 42.72 -23.32
CA PHE A 421 -31.70 41.86 -23.73
C PHE A 421 -32.15 42.19 -25.15
N ASN A 422 -32.33 43.47 -25.48
CA ASN A 422 -32.77 43.88 -26.81
C ASN A 422 -31.70 43.65 -27.88
N ALA A 423 -30.42 43.87 -27.57
CA ALA A 423 -29.33 43.54 -28.48
C ALA A 423 -29.37 42.04 -28.83
N PHE A 424 -29.46 41.15 -27.84
CA PHE A 424 -29.53 39.71 -28.11
C PHE A 424 -30.84 39.25 -28.74
N PHE A 425 -31.96 39.90 -28.42
CA PHE A 425 -33.23 39.68 -29.11
C PHE A 425 -33.11 39.94 -30.61
N PHE A 426 -32.50 41.06 -31.02
CA PHE A 426 -32.29 41.38 -32.43
C PHE A 426 -31.19 40.55 -33.09
N ALA A 427 -30.19 40.11 -32.31
CA ALA A 427 -29.17 39.17 -32.79
C ALA A 427 -29.74 37.77 -33.07
N GLY A 428 -30.96 37.47 -32.60
CA GLY A 428 -31.63 36.19 -32.79
C GLY A 428 -31.04 35.05 -31.98
N VAL A 429 -30.29 35.34 -30.91
CA VAL A 429 -29.71 34.30 -30.03
C VAL A 429 -30.73 33.83 -29.01
N LYS A 430 -30.61 32.57 -28.58
CA LYS A 430 -31.61 31.94 -27.73
C LYS A 430 -31.63 32.52 -26.30
N PRO A 431 -32.74 33.13 -25.84
CA PRO A 431 -32.89 33.51 -24.44
C PRO A 431 -32.98 32.26 -23.55
N VAL A 432 -32.36 32.34 -22.37
CA VAL A 432 -32.35 31.27 -21.35
C VAL A 432 -33.11 31.70 -20.11
N GLU A 433 -32.92 32.95 -19.67
CA GLU A 433 -33.59 33.53 -18.51
C GLU A 433 -33.72 35.03 -18.74
N TYR A 434 -34.92 35.57 -18.53
CA TYR A 434 -35.17 37.01 -18.46
C TYR A 434 -36.49 37.23 -17.74
N GLY A 435 -36.66 38.41 -17.15
CA GLY A 435 -37.91 38.80 -16.50
C GLY A 435 -38.13 40.31 -16.63
N ALA A 436 -39.39 40.69 -16.76
CA ALA A 436 -39.83 42.07 -16.74
C ALA A 436 -39.91 42.62 -15.30
N HIS A 437 -40.02 43.93 -15.16
CA HIS A 437 -40.38 44.52 -13.87
C HIS A 437 -41.85 44.21 -13.55
N SER A 438 -42.26 44.49 -12.31
CA SER A 438 -43.63 44.27 -11.86
C SER A 438 -44.64 45.31 -12.39
N PHE A 439 -44.15 46.42 -12.98
CA PHE A 439 -44.98 47.41 -13.67
C PHE A 439 -44.30 47.99 -14.91
N TYR A 440 -45.11 48.56 -15.81
CA TYR A 440 -44.66 49.16 -17.06
C TYR A 440 -43.79 50.40 -16.84
N ILE A 441 -42.68 50.48 -17.58
CA ILE A 441 -41.74 51.59 -17.54
C ILE A 441 -41.66 52.23 -18.93
N GLU A 442 -42.14 53.46 -19.05
CA GLU A 442 -42.32 54.17 -20.34
C GLU A 442 -41.06 54.29 -21.20
N ARG A 443 -39.86 54.34 -20.60
CA ARG A 443 -38.59 54.44 -21.35
C ARG A 443 -38.16 53.13 -22.00
N TYR A 444 -38.78 51.99 -21.69
CA TYR A 444 -38.41 50.70 -22.25
C TYR A 444 -39.36 50.28 -23.37
N PRO A 445 -38.89 49.54 -24.38
CA PRO A 445 -39.74 49.08 -25.46
C PRO A 445 -40.85 48.15 -24.95
N GLU A 446 -42.07 48.35 -25.46
CA GLU A 446 -43.23 47.54 -25.09
C GLU A 446 -42.96 46.05 -25.31
N GLY A 447 -43.20 45.25 -24.27
CA GLY A 447 -43.02 43.79 -24.29
C GLY A 447 -41.56 43.32 -24.38
N ARG A 448 -40.57 44.21 -24.37
CA ARG A 448 -39.15 43.88 -24.52
C ARG A 448 -38.29 44.63 -23.51
N GLU A 449 -38.54 44.34 -22.24
CA GLU A 449 -37.68 44.77 -21.14
C GLU A 449 -37.05 43.57 -20.42
N ALA A 450 -35.96 43.84 -19.70
CA ALA A 450 -35.35 42.88 -18.79
C ALA A 450 -34.85 43.58 -17.53
N THR A 451 -35.06 42.93 -16.39
CA THR A 451 -34.50 43.32 -15.10
C THR A 451 -33.68 42.19 -14.51
N VAL A 452 -32.89 42.53 -13.49
CA VAL A 452 -31.95 41.62 -12.85
C VAL A 452 -31.92 41.87 -11.34
N ALA A 453 -31.98 40.80 -10.57
CA ALA A 453 -31.86 40.82 -9.12
C ALA A 453 -30.86 39.74 -8.69
N TRP A 454 -29.80 40.15 -7.99
CA TRP A 454 -28.75 39.23 -7.56
C TRP A 454 -29.35 38.10 -6.71
N GLY A 455 -29.02 36.86 -7.05
CA GLY A 455 -29.50 35.66 -6.35
C GLY A 455 -30.93 35.21 -6.67
N SER A 456 -31.73 35.98 -7.43
CA SER A 456 -33.14 35.62 -7.68
C SER A 456 -33.63 35.77 -9.14
N LEU A 457 -33.11 36.72 -9.91
CA LEU A 457 -33.47 36.90 -11.32
C LEU A 457 -32.26 37.33 -12.14
N ASP A 458 -31.99 36.63 -13.24
CA ASP A 458 -30.89 36.92 -14.14
C ASP A 458 -31.36 37.18 -15.58
N LEU A 459 -30.47 37.79 -16.36
CA LEU A 459 -30.56 37.88 -17.81
C LEU A 459 -29.52 36.94 -18.40
N LYS A 460 -29.98 35.87 -19.07
CA LYS A 460 -29.15 34.85 -19.68
C LYS A 460 -29.58 34.58 -21.11
N PHE A 461 -28.59 34.37 -21.97
CA PHE A 461 -28.80 33.83 -23.31
C PHE A 461 -27.74 32.77 -23.59
N ARG A 462 -28.08 31.82 -24.47
CA ARG A 462 -27.14 30.82 -24.98
C ARG A 462 -26.64 31.29 -26.34
N ASN A 463 -25.33 31.24 -26.55
CA ASN A 463 -24.77 31.44 -27.88
C ASN A 463 -24.97 30.17 -28.72
N ASP A 464 -26.01 30.18 -29.56
CA ASP A 464 -26.33 29.13 -30.52
C ASP A 464 -25.96 29.50 -31.97
N SER A 465 -25.13 30.53 -32.15
CA SER A 465 -24.74 31.06 -33.47
C SER A 465 -23.67 30.24 -34.19
N GLY A 466 -23.01 29.31 -33.49
CA GLY A 466 -21.90 28.51 -34.00
C GLY A 466 -20.55 29.24 -34.11
N ASN A 467 -20.49 30.55 -33.82
CA ASN A 467 -19.25 31.33 -33.68
C ASN A 467 -19.23 32.02 -32.31
N ALA A 468 -18.10 32.56 -31.88
CA ALA A 468 -18.05 33.37 -30.66
C ALA A 468 -18.81 34.69 -30.84
N ILE A 469 -19.40 35.20 -29.76
CA ILE A 469 -20.03 36.51 -29.70
C ILE A 469 -19.18 37.42 -28.81
N TYR A 470 -18.87 38.61 -29.30
CA TYR A 470 -18.23 39.67 -28.54
C TYR A 470 -19.26 40.72 -28.15
N ILE A 471 -19.25 41.15 -26.88
CA ILE A 471 -20.18 42.14 -26.31
C ILE A 471 -19.45 43.42 -25.98
#